data_AF-A0A847D8B3-F1
#
_entry.id   AF-A0A847D8B3-F1
#
_cell.length_a   1.000
_cell.length_b   1.000
_cell.length_c   1.000
_cell.angle_alpha   90.00
_cell.angle_beta   90.00
_cell.angle_gamma   90.00
#
_symmetry.space_group_name_H-M   'P 1'
#
loop_
_entity.id
_entity.type
_entity.pdbx_description
1 polymer ?
#
loop_
_entity_poly.entity_id
_entity_poly.type
_entity_poly.pdbx_seq_one_letter_code
_entity_poly.pdbx_strand_id
1 'polypeptide(L)' 'MEKEVEVEPFGVDCICDECQIGELRPTGNNSYMPEIKIEHRCSNCGDLQYFKENYPLIKFRIK' A
#
# COMPACT_ATOMS: atom_id res chain seq x y z
N MET A 1 25.00 17.81 -12.26
CA MET A 1 25.73 16.67 -12.83
C MET A 1 24.89 15.45 -12.60
N GLU A 2 24.39 14.82 -13.66
CA GLU A 2 23.52 13.65 -13.58
C GLU A 2 24.36 12.39 -13.34
N LYS A 3 23.81 11.38 -12.65
CA LYS A 3 24.49 10.12 -12.32
C LYS A 3 23.55 8.97 -12.59
N GLU A 4 24.03 7.97 -13.33
CA GLU A 4 23.32 6.71 -13.54
C GLU A 4 23.57 5.75 -12.37
N VAL A 5 22.52 5.07 -11.92
CA VAL A 5 22.57 4.07 -10.84
C VAL A 5 21.71 2.87 -11.21
N GLU A 6 22.18 1.67 -10.87
CA GLU A 6 21.38 0.44 -11.00
C GLU A 6 20.34 0.39 -9.87
N VAL A 7 19.09 0.09 -10.23
CA VAL A 7 17.97 -0.05 -9.29
C VAL A 7 17.29 -1.40 -9.47
N GLU A 8 16.71 -1.93 -8.39
CA GLU A 8 15.89 -3.15 -8.42
C GLU A 8 14.47 -2.89 -7.88
N PRO A 9 13.42 -3.49 -8.48
CA PRO A 9 12.06 -3.42 -7.96
C PRO A 9 11.86 -4.37 -6.79
N PHE A 10 11.03 -3.98 -5.83
CA PHE A 10 10.54 -4.84 -4.75
C PHE A 10 9.07 -4.56 -4.45
N GLY A 11 8.33 -5.60 -4.06
CA GLY A 11 6.94 -5.49 -3.64
C GLY A 11 6.82 -5.02 -2.18
N VAL A 12 5.79 -4.22 -1.89
CA VAL A 12 5.42 -3.81 -0.55
C VAL A 12 3.96 -4.19 -0.32
N ASP A 13 3.75 -5.19 0.52
CA ASP A 13 2.44 -5.51 1.08
C ASP A 13 2.20 -4.72 2.37
N CYS A 14 0.94 -4.49 2.70
CA CYS A 14 0.53 -3.84 3.93
C CYS A 14 -0.17 -4.87 4.82
N ILE A 15 0.36 -5.08 6.02
CA ILE A 15 -0.23 -5.97 7.03
C ILE A 15 -1.19 -5.17 7.89
N CYS A 16 -2.33 -5.76 8.22
CA CYS A 16 -3.36 -5.13 9.02
C CYS A 16 -2.89 -4.84 10.43
N ASP A 17 -2.99 -3.57 10.84
CA ASP A 17 -2.59 -3.15 12.18
C ASP A 17 -3.43 -3.76 13.30
N GLU A 18 -4.71 -4.02 13.04
CA GLU A 18 -5.66 -4.55 14.04
C GLU A 18 -5.43 -6.03 14.35
N CYS A 19 -5.25 -6.88 13.33
CA CYS A 19 -5.10 -8.33 13.53
C CYS A 19 -3.68 -8.87 13.34
N GLN A 20 -2.76 -8.08 12.78
CA GLN A 20 -1.35 -8.44 12.53
C GLN A 20 -1.15 -9.74 11.73
N ILE A 21 -2.20 -10.21 11.04
CA ILE A 21 -2.21 -11.50 10.31
C ILE A 21 -2.60 -11.26 8.85
N GLY A 22 -3.71 -10.57 8.61
CA GLY A 22 -4.24 -10.38 7.27
C GLY A 22 -3.56 -9.24 6.51
N GLU A 23 -3.53 -9.36 5.20
CA GLU A 23 -3.07 -8.32 4.29
C GLU A 23 -4.21 -7.34 3.99
N LEU A 24 -3.89 -6.06 3.91
CA LEU A 24 -4.79 -5.00 3.47
C LEU A 24 -4.79 -4.96 1.94
N ARG A 25 -5.96 -5.22 1.33
CA ARG A 25 -6.16 -5.23 -0.13
C ARG A 25 -7.17 -4.16 -0.53
N PRO A 26 -7.02 -3.51 -1.70
CA PRO A 26 -7.86 -2.40 -2.09
C PRO A 26 -9.27 -2.90 -2.40
N THR A 27 -10.28 -2.15 -1.97
CA THR A 27 -11.69 -2.54 -2.17
C THR A 27 -12.27 -2.03 -3.48
N GLY A 28 -11.56 -1.13 -4.17
CA GLY A 28 -12.08 -0.36 -5.29
C GLY A 28 -12.82 0.92 -4.90
N ASN A 29 -13.01 1.16 -3.60
CA ASN A 29 -13.61 2.40 -3.08
C ASN A 29 -12.52 3.42 -2.71
N ASN A 30 -12.91 4.70 -2.72
CA ASN A 30 -12.07 5.81 -2.27
C ASN A 30 -12.85 6.71 -1.31
N SER A 31 -12.13 7.28 -0.34
CA SER A 31 -12.56 8.47 0.40
C SER A 31 -12.04 9.72 -0.31
N TYR A 32 -12.87 10.75 -0.43
CA TYR A 32 -12.54 11.96 -1.22
C TYR A 32 -12.31 13.22 -0.37
N MET A 33 -12.43 13.16 0.96
CA MET A 33 -12.31 14.33 1.84
C MET A 33 -11.56 13.99 3.14
N PRO A 34 -10.60 14.82 3.60
CA PRO A 34 -10.09 16.06 3.00
C PRO A 34 -9.15 15.84 1.80
N GLU A 35 -8.74 14.60 1.53
CA GLU A 35 -7.89 14.20 0.41
C GLU A 35 -8.31 12.83 -0.11
N ILE A 36 -7.91 12.48 -1.34
CA ILE A 36 -8.20 11.16 -1.91
C ILE A 36 -7.39 10.10 -1.17
N LYS A 37 -8.09 9.14 -0.57
CA LYS A 37 -7.52 7.93 0.02
C LYS A 37 -8.22 6.70 -0.52
N ILE A 38 -7.46 5.64 -0.72
CA ILE A 38 -7.91 4.35 -1.23
C ILE A 38 -8.29 3.49 -0.04
N GLU A 39 -9.52 3.00 -0.05
CA GLU A 39 -10.00 2.06 0.97
C GLU A 39 -9.38 0.68 0.76
N HIS A 40 -8.81 0.15 1.83
CA HIS A 40 -8.31 -1.21 1.89
C HIS A 40 -9.05 -1.98 2.97
N ARG A 41 -9.31 -3.25 2.70
CA ARG A 41 -9.94 -4.18 3.63
C ARG A 41 -8.96 -5.28 3.99
N CYS A 42 -8.85 -5.58 5.27
CA CYS A 42 -8.07 -6.71 5.75
C CYS A 42 -8.67 -8.02 5.26
N SER A 43 -7.86 -8.89 4.68
CA SER A 43 -8.26 -10.22 4.21
C SER A 43 -8.64 -11.20 5.34
N ASN A 44 -8.29 -10.90 6.59
CA ASN A 44 -8.53 -11.76 7.75
C ASN A 44 -9.66 -11.25 8.66
N CYS A 45 -9.51 -10.06 9.27
CA CYS A 45 -10.50 -9.53 10.22
C CYS A 45 -11.54 -8.59 9.60
N GLY A 46 -11.35 -8.18 8.33
CA GLY A 46 -12.27 -7.28 7.63
C GLY A 46 -12.15 -5.80 8.01
N ASP A 47 -11.18 -5.42 8.85
CA ASP A 47 -10.90 -4.02 9.20
C ASP A 47 -10.66 -3.16 7.96
N LEU A 48 -11.11 -1.89 8.01
CA LEU A 48 -11.03 -0.94 6.92
C LEU A 48 -10.02 0.16 7.22
N GLN A 49 -9.05 0.33 6.32
CA GLN A 49 -8.00 1.34 6.45
C GLN A 49 -7.88 2.15 5.15
N TYR A 50 -7.47 3.42 5.27
CA TYR A 50 -7.44 4.36 4.15
C TYR A 50 -6.02 4.90 3.92
N PHE A 51 -5.47 4.61 2.75
CA PHE A 51 -4.10 4.96 2.38
C PHE A 51 -4.05 5.92 1.20
N LYS A 52 -2.99 6.73 1.09
CA LYS A 52 -2.74 7.52 -0.12
C LYS A 52 -2.20 6.66 -1.27
N GLU A 53 -1.46 5.61 -0.94
CA GLU A 53 -0.90 4.65 -1.88
C GLU A 53 -1.82 3.42 -2.01
N ASN A 54 -1.76 2.74 -3.15
CA ASN A 54 -2.54 1.54 -3.44
C ASN A 54 -1.72 0.30 -3.08
N TYR A 55 -1.86 -0.24 -1.88
CA TYR A 55 -1.15 -1.44 -1.45
C TYR A 55 -1.88 -2.70 -1.96
N PRO A 56 -1.18 -3.71 -2.49
CA PRO A 56 0.28 -3.79 -2.61
C PRO A 56 0.82 -2.89 -3.74
N LEU A 57 2.03 -2.37 -3.57
CA LEU A 57 2.71 -1.62 -4.64
C LEU A 57 4.16 -2.05 -4.85
N ILE A 58 4.68 -1.65 -6.00
CA ILE A 58 6.09 -1.85 -6.37
C ILE A 58 6.87 -0.57 -6.05
N LYS A 59 7.95 -0.69 -5.30
CA LYS A 59 8.95 0.37 -5.07
C LYS A 59 10.28 -0.04 -5.68
N PHE A 60 11.16 0.93 -5.87
CA PHE A 60 12.51 0.73 -6.40
C PHE A 60 13.53 1.14 -5.37
N ARG A 61 14.62 0.39 -5.25
CA ARG A 61 15.78 0.75 -4.42
C ARG A 61 17.05 0.67 -5.24
N ILE A 62 18.05 1.47 -4.85
CA ILE A 62 19.41 1.34 -5.39
C ILE A 62 19.96 0.00 -4.92
N LYS A 63 20.60 -0.71 -5.85
CA LYS A 63 21.25 -2.00 -5.59
C LYS A 63 22.52 -1.86 -4.76
#